data_AF-A0A142BYN0-F1
#
_entry.id   AF-A0A142BYN0-F1
#
_cell.length_a   1.000
_cell.length_b   1.000
_cell.length_c   1.000
_cell.angle_alpha   90.00
_cell.angle_beta   90.00
_cell.angle_gamma   90.00
#
_symmetry.space_group_name_H-M   'P 1'
#
loop_
_entity.id
_entity.type
_entity.pdbx_description
1 polymer ?
#
loop_
_entity_poly.entity_id
_entity_poly.type
_entity_poly.pdbx_seq_one_letter_code
_entity_poly.pdbx_strand_id
1 'polypeptide(L)'
;MIVRTLDEARQKGRQIFSPQKNWDSTRLLLQDDNMGFSFHITVIYEGADFQMHYKNHLESVYCISGEGEVETVEDGKKYPIKPGTVYILDKHDKH
;
A
#
# COMPACT_ATOMS: atom_id res chain seq x y z
N MET A 1 8.83 -2.52 -23.58
CA MET A 1 9.19 -3.28 -22.36
C MET A 1 9.69 -2.28 -21.33
N ILE A 2 9.20 -2.35 -20.10
CA ILE A 2 9.59 -1.44 -19.02
C ILE A 2 10.30 -2.27 -17.95
N VAL A 3 11.53 -1.90 -17.62
CA VAL A 3 12.33 -2.51 -16.55
C VAL A 3 12.83 -1.38 -15.66
N ARG A 4 12.66 -1.55 -14.35
CA ARG A 4 13.08 -0.59 -13.32
C ARG A 4 13.46 -1.34 -12.06
N THR A 5 14.41 -0.82 -11.32
CA THR A 5 14.68 -1.25 -9.96
C THR A 5 13.96 -0.37 -8.95
N LEU A 6 13.78 -0.87 -7.72
CA LEU A 6 13.20 -0.10 -6.63
C LEU A 6 14.04 1.14 -6.29
N ASP A 7 15.36 0.99 -6.27
CA ASP A 7 16.29 2.07 -5.91
C ASP A 7 16.30 3.19 -6.96
N GLU A 8 16.28 2.86 -8.25
CA GLU A 8 16.14 3.87 -9.31
C GLU A 8 14.81 4.62 -9.20
N ALA A 9 13.72 3.92 -8.86
CA ALA A 9 12.42 4.57 -8.71
C ALA A 9 12.43 5.57 -7.53
N ARG A 10 13.03 5.19 -6.39
CA ARG A 10 13.21 6.09 -5.24
C ARG A 10 13.99 7.35 -5.62
N GLN A 11 15.12 7.18 -6.29
CA GLN A 11 15.99 8.29 -6.70
C GLN A 11 15.34 9.21 -7.76
N LYS A 12 14.45 8.67 -8.59
CA LYS A 12 13.76 9.41 -9.66
C LYS A 12 12.43 10.05 -9.22
N GLY A 13 12.29 10.34 -7.93
CA GLY A 13 11.13 11.05 -7.39
C GLY A 13 9.82 10.26 -7.41
N ARG A 14 9.88 8.93 -7.51
CA ARG A 14 8.69 8.05 -7.46
C ARG A 14 8.37 7.59 -6.04
N GLN A 15 9.15 7.98 -5.04
CA GLN A 15 8.89 7.74 -3.63
C GLN A 15 8.08 8.91 -3.06
N ILE A 16 6.89 8.60 -2.54
CA ILE A 16 6.00 9.57 -1.92
C ILE A 16 5.87 9.27 -0.44
N PHE A 17 5.99 10.30 0.38
CA PHE A 17 5.79 10.22 1.82
C PHE A 17 4.37 10.69 2.15
N SER A 18 3.71 10.01 3.09
CA SER A 18 2.44 10.53 3.60
C SER A 18 2.64 11.85 4.35
N PRO A 19 1.64 12.74 4.38
CA PRO A 19 1.78 14.04 5.04
C PRO A 19 2.12 13.92 6.54
N GLN A 20 1.58 12.90 7.20
CA GLN A 20 1.81 12.58 8.61
C GLN A 20 3.08 11.74 8.85
N LYS A 21 3.82 11.38 7.78
CA LYS A 21 4.98 10.49 7.85
C LYS A 21 4.67 9.15 8.51
N ASN A 22 3.51 8.58 8.21
CA ASN A 22 3.11 7.23 8.62
C ASN A 22 3.66 6.14 7.68
N TRP A 23 3.95 6.51 6.44
CA TRP A 23 4.41 5.58 5.40
C TRP A 23 5.13 6.31 4.27
N ASP A 24 5.92 5.55 3.52
CA ASP A 24 6.39 5.92 2.19
C ASP A 24 5.99 4.87 1.14
N SER A 25 5.65 5.31 -0.06
CA SER A 25 5.24 4.46 -1.18
C SER A 25 6.11 4.76 -2.39
N THR A 26 6.90 3.79 -2.83
CA THR A 26 7.64 3.85 -4.11
C THR A 26 6.79 3.31 -5.25
N ARG A 27 6.49 4.15 -6.25
CA ARG A 27 5.63 3.84 -7.40
C ARG A 27 6.41 3.17 -8.54
N LEU A 28 6.23 1.87 -8.70
CA LEU A 28 6.92 1.06 -9.72
C LEU A 28 6.18 0.99 -11.05
N LEU A 29 4.85 1.09 -11.04
CA LEU A 29 3.99 1.12 -12.23
C LEU A 29 2.93 2.19 -12.03
N LEU A 30 2.77 3.08 -13.01
CA LEU A 30 1.84 4.21 -12.97
C LEU A 30 0.87 4.20 -14.16
N GLN A 31 -0.12 5.09 -14.13
CA GLN A 31 -1.13 5.23 -15.20
C GLN A 31 -0.50 5.40 -16.59
N ASP A 32 0.55 6.20 -16.71
CA ASP A 32 1.25 6.44 -17.99
C ASP A 32 2.00 5.20 -18.52
N ASP A 33 2.15 4.16 -17.70
CA ASP A 33 2.67 2.86 -18.14
C ASP A 33 1.59 1.98 -18.80
N ASN A 34 0.31 2.39 -18.73
CA ASN A 34 -0.85 1.85 -19.45
C ASN A 34 -1.09 0.34 -19.29
N MET A 35 -0.95 -0.19 -18.07
CA MET A 35 -1.15 -1.62 -17.75
C MET A 35 -2.52 -1.95 -17.12
N GLY A 36 -3.36 -0.95 -16.85
CA GLY A 36 -4.70 -1.14 -16.25
C GLY A 36 -4.72 -1.25 -14.72
N PHE A 37 -3.57 -1.15 -14.06
CA PHE A 37 -3.42 -1.07 -12.60
C PHE A 37 -2.18 -0.23 -12.26
N SER A 38 -1.91 -0.01 -10.99
CA SER A 38 -0.62 0.53 -10.51
C SER A 38 0.06 -0.47 -9.59
N PHE A 39 1.38 -0.37 -9.44
CA PHE A 39 2.14 -1.27 -8.57
C PHE A 39 3.15 -0.49 -7.73
N HIS A 40 3.13 -0.77 -6.43
CA HIS A 40 3.78 0.05 -5.40
C HIS A 40 4.49 -0.85 -4.40
N ILE A 41 5.62 -0.38 -3.87
CA ILE A 41 6.24 -0.92 -2.67
C ILE A 41 6.09 0.13 -1.58
N THR A 42 5.28 -0.17 -0.57
CA THR A 42 4.93 0.74 0.51
C THR A 42 5.49 0.22 1.82
N VAL A 43 6.16 1.09 2.57
CA VAL A 43 6.61 0.82 3.93
C VAL A 43 5.71 1.62 4.87
N ILE A 44 5.00 0.91 5.75
CA ILE A 44 4.27 1.50 6.87
C ILE A 44 5.22 1.48 8.07
N TYR A 45 5.42 2.62 8.71
CA TYR A 45 6.38 2.74 9.80
C TYR A 45 5.82 2.21 11.12
N GLU A 46 6.74 1.78 11.99
CA GLU A 46 6.40 1.30 13.32
C GLU A 46 5.59 2.34 14.12
N GLY A 47 4.52 1.89 14.76
CA GLY A 47 3.63 2.73 15.57
C GLY A 47 2.70 3.64 14.75
N ALA A 48 2.72 3.58 13.42
CA ALA A 48 1.78 4.31 12.60
C ALA A 48 0.36 3.75 12.76
N ASP A 49 -0.59 4.66 12.96
CA ASP A 49 -2.02 4.37 13.02
C ASP A 49 -2.75 5.43 12.17
N PHE A 50 -3.49 4.97 11.17
CA PHE A 50 -4.21 5.84 10.24
C PHE A 50 -5.32 5.09 9.52
N GLN A 51 -6.43 5.78 9.33
CA GLN A 51 -7.57 5.28 8.61
C GLN A 51 -7.46 5.59 7.11
N MET A 52 -7.84 4.63 6.26
CA MET A 52 -7.92 4.78 4.81
C MET A 52 -9.27 4.32 4.25
N HIS A 53 -9.63 4.86 3.08
CA HIS A 53 -10.87 4.51 2.39
C HIS A 53 -10.77 4.85 0.90
N TYR A 54 -10.53 3.83 0.07
CA TYR A 54 -10.42 3.98 -1.37
C TYR A 54 -11.79 3.83 -2.05
N LYS A 55 -12.54 4.92 -2.18
CA LYS A 55 -13.89 4.92 -2.78
C LYS A 55 -13.95 4.55 -4.27
N ASN A 56 -12.82 4.67 -4.98
CA ASN A 56 -12.77 4.60 -6.43
C ASN A 56 -11.73 3.60 -6.94
N HIS A 57 -11.01 2.94 -6.03
CA HIS A 57 -10.00 1.95 -6.37
C HIS A 57 -10.21 0.72 -5.51
N LEU A 58 -9.90 -0.44 -6.08
CA LEU A 58 -9.70 -1.65 -5.33
C LEU A 58 -8.21 -1.78 -5.05
N GLU A 59 -7.86 -2.33 -3.90
CA GLU A 59 -6.47 -2.53 -3.51
C GLU A 59 -6.27 -3.95 -2.98
N SER A 60 -5.14 -4.56 -3.35
CA SER A 60 -4.66 -5.80 -2.76
C SER A 60 -3.26 -5.58 -2.24
N VAL A 61 -3.02 -5.89 -0.98
CA VAL A 61 -1.75 -5.63 -0.30
C VAL A 61 -1.20 -6.93 0.24
N TYR A 62 0.03 -7.24 -0.16
CA TYR A 62 0.76 -8.42 0.29
C TYR A 62 1.91 -8.00 1.20
N CYS A 63 1.92 -8.50 2.43
CA CYS A 63 2.99 -8.22 3.38
C CYS A 63 4.21 -9.09 3.07
N ILE A 64 5.35 -8.44 2.79
CA ILE A 64 6.64 -9.10 2.53
C ILE A 64 7.56 -9.12 3.76
N SER A 65 7.34 -8.22 4.72
CA SER A 65 8.18 -8.05 5.92
C SER A 65 7.44 -7.23 6.98
N GLY A 66 7.80 -7.40 8.25
CA GLY A 66 7.20 -6.67 9.37
C GLY A 66 5.89 -7.29 9.87
N GLU A 67 5.27 -6.65 10.84
CA GLU A 67 4.02 -7.08 11.47
C GLU A 67 3.13 -5.88 11.82
N GLY A 68 1.84 -6.13 11.97
CA GLY A 68 0.84 -5.11 12.30
C GLY A 68 -0.57 -5.68 12.27
N GLU A 69 -1.56 -4.82 12.05
CA GLU A 69 -2.96 -5.23 11.85
C GLU A 69 -3.68 -4.30 10.87
N VAL A 70 -4.78 -4.78 10.30
CA VAL A 70 -5.78 -3.96 9.62
C VAL A 70 -7.12 -4.20 10.29
N GLU A 71 -7.87 -3.13 10.53
CA GLU A 71 -9.18 -3.18 11.19
C GLU A 71 -10.26 -2.76 10.20
N THR A 72 -11.33 -3.52 10.03
CA THR A 72 -12.49 -3.06 9.25
C THR A 72 -13.39 -2.19 10.10
N VAL A 73 -13.65 -0.95 9.67
CA VAL A 73 -14.43 0.03 10.47
C VAL A 73 -15.91 -0.38 10.61
N GLU A 74 -16.45 -1.15 9.66
CA GLU A 74 -17.86 -1.55 9.67
C GLU A 74 -18.20 -2.48 10.84
N ASP A 75 -17.33 -3.44 11.15
CA ASP A 75 -17.55 -4.48 12.15
C ASP A 75 -16.50 -4.49 13.29
N GLY A 76 -15.51 -3.60 13.23
CA GLY A 76 -14.40 -3.50 14.19
C GLY A 76 -13.46 -4.71 14.18
N LYS A 77 -13.50 -5.54 13.14
CA LYS A 77 -12.73 -6.77 13.11
C LYS A 77 -11.27 -6.48 12.75
N LYS A 78 -10.37 -6.94 13.61
CA LYS A 78 -8.92 -6.83 13.44
C LYS A 78 -8.33 -8.07 12.81
N TYR A 79 -7.49 -7.88 11.81
CA TYR A 79 -6.78 -8.93 11.10
C TYR A 79 -5.28 -8.75 11.29
N PRO A 80 -4.57 -9.71 11.91
CA PRO A 80 -3.13 -9.61 12.07
C PRO A 80 -2.41 -9.73 10.72
N ILE A 81 -1.45 -8.85 10.50
CA ILE A 81 -0.59 -8.81 9.32
C ILE A 81 0.80 -9.32 9.71
N LYS A 82 1.32 -10.23 8.90
CA LYS A 82 2.68 -10.77 8.96
C LYS A 82 3.13 -11.17 7.55
N PRO A 83 4.41 -11.50 7.33
CA PRO A 83 4.87 -11.90 6.01
C PRO A 83 4.05 -13.07 5.47
N GLY A 84 3.54 -12.93 4.25
CA GLY A 84 2.64 -13.89 3.62
C GLY A 84 1.15 -13.57 3.76
N THR A 85 0.74 -12.63 4.62
CA THR A 85 -0.64 -12.15 4.68
C THR A 85 -0.96 -11.30 3.45
N VAL A 86 -2.10 -11.58 2.81
CA VAL A 86 -2.73 -10.68 1.84
C VAL A 86 -4.06 -10.18 2.40
N TYR A 87 -4.31 -8.88 2.28
CA TYR A 87 -5.65 -8.32 2.45
C TYR A 87 -6.08 -7.62 1.17
N ILE A 88 -7.37 -7.70 0.85
CA ILE A 88 -7.94 -7.22 -0.40
C ILE A 88 -9.18 -6.39 -0.03
N LEU A 89 -9.19 -5.12 -0.43
CA LEU A 89 -10.28 -4.18 -0.18
C LEU A 89 -11.27 -4.22 -1.35
N ASP A 90 -11.91 -5.38 -1.54
CA ASP A 90 -12.75 -5.68 -2.71
C ASP A 90 -14.09 -4.92 -2.70
N LYS A 91 -14.49 -4.35 -1.57
CA LYS A 91 -15.76 -3.62 -1.40
C LYS A 91 -15.56 -2.13 -1.11
N HIS A 92 -14.38 -1.59 -1.41
CA HIS A 92 -14.00 -0.23 -1.01
C HIS A 92 -14.03 -0.06 0.52
N ASP A 93 -13.51 -1.06 1.23
CA ASP A 93 -13.62 -1.16 2.69
C ASP A 93 -12.93 0.03 3.39
N LYS A 94 -13.66 0.63 4.34
CA LYS A 94 -13.07 1.56 5.31
C LYS A 94 -12.28 0.73 6.31
N HIS A 95 -11.01 1.07 6.47
CA HIS A 95 -10.10 0.37 7.37
C HIS A 95 -9.09 1.32 8.00
#